data_AF-A0AAX2KJC5-F1
#
_entry.id   AF-A0AAX2KJC5-F1
#
_cell.length_a   1.000
_cell.length_b   1.000
_cell.length_c   1.000
_cell.angle_alpha   90.00
_cell.angle_beta   90.00
_cell.angle_gamma   90.00
#
_symmetry.space_group_name_H-M   'P 1'
#
loop_
_entity.id
_entity.type
_entity.pdbx_description
1 polymer ?
#
loop_
_entity_poly.entity_id
_entity_poly.type
_entity_poly.pdbx_seq_one_letter_code
_entity_poly.pdbx_strand_id
1 'polypeptide(L)'
;MNSKDEYVVHTIGLYTNKGALFAVYSQEQAIINKASSTIALISSDIAIKTLDTKNITFGDIEFINPPATETVVGVARFANEQEIEAGTDDSLAVSAKRLKQAIVKHEQSRNHPDATLTSKGFVQLSSATNSASETLAATPKAVKAAYDLANAKYTAQDATTARKGIVQLSSATNSTSETLAATPKAVKAAYDLAAGKAPSNHTHSWEQITNCACSFTDCKGNNSAQ
;
A
#
# COMPACT_ATOMS: atom_id res chain seq x y z
N MET A 1 -79.47 16.92 -34.04
CA MET A 1 -80.15 15.65 -34.36
C MET A 1 -81.17 15.90 -35.45
N ASN A 2 -81.01 15.29 -36.63
CA ASN A 2 -81.88 15.53 -37.79
C ASN A 2 -82.77 14.29 -38.02
N SER A 3 -83.57 13.93 -37.01
CA SER A 3 -84.56 12.86 -37.10
C SER A 3 -85.97 13.45 -37.29
N LYS A 4 -86.81 12.76 -38.06
CA LYS A 4 -88.23 13.07 -38.27
C LYS A 4 -89.13 12.64 -37.10
N ASP A 5 -88.54 12.01 -36.08
CA ASP A 5 -89.25 11.51 -34.91
C ASP A 5 -89.77 12.66 -34.04
N GLU A 6 -90.99 12.48 -33.53
CA GLU A 6 -91.64 13.33 -32.53
C GLU A 6 -91.36 12.75 -31.15
N TYR A 7 -90.84 13.58 -30.25
CA TYR A 7 -90.47 13.12 -28.91
C TYR A 7 -90.47 14.26 -27.89
N VAL A 8 -90.73 13.87 -26.65
CA VAL A 8 -90.70 14.74 -25.48
C VAL A 8 -89.45 14.45 -24.67
N VAL A 9 -88.62 15.46 -24.46
CA VAL A 9 -87.38 15.34 -23.68
C VAL A 9 -87.65 15.76 -22.24
N HIS A 10 -87.43 14.82 -21.31
CA HIS A 10 -87.54 15.07 -19.86
C HIS A 10 -86.18 15.10 -19.15
N THR A 11 -85.15 14.56 -19.80
CA THR A 11 -83.81 14.40 -19.23
C THR A 11 -82.75 14.72 -20.27
N ILE A 12 -81.70 15.44 -19.85
CA ILE A 12 -80.54 15.77 -20.66
C ILE A 12 -79.28 15.26 -19.94
N GLY A 13 -78.46 14.47 -20.63
CA GLY A 13 -77.14 14.05 -20.17
C GLY A 13 -76.04 14.83 -20.89
N LEU A 14 -75.11 15.41 -20.14
CA LEU A 14 -73.90 16.02 -20.68
C LEU A 14 -72.78 15.00 -20.65
N TYR A 15 -72.23 14.67 -21.81
CA TYR A 15 -71.10 13.76 -21.94
C TYR A 15 -69.85 14.53 -22.35
N THR A 16 -68.72 14.13 -21.79
CA THR A 16 -67.41 14.58 -22.26
C THR A 16 -67.13 14.03 -23.67
N ASN A 17 -66.19 14.64 -24.39
CA ASN A 17 -65.73 14.12 -25.70
C ASN A 17 -65.14 12.71 -25.64
N LYS A 18 -64.81 12.20 -24.44
CA LYS A 18 -64.34 10.85 -24.18
C LYS A 18 -65.45 9.86 -23.79
N GLY A 19 -66.71 10.28 -23.84
CA GLY A 19 -67.87 9.43 -23.55
C GLY A 19 -68.21 9.26 -22.06
N ALA A 20 -67.51 9.93 -21.15
CA ALA A 20 -67.87 9.92 -19.73
C ALA A 20 -69.06 10.86 -19.47
N LEU A 21 -70.07 10.38 -18.73
CA LEU A 21 -71.21 11.18 -18.28
C LEU A 21 -70.73 12.21 -17.24
N PHE A 22 -70.86 13.49 -17.57
CA PHE A 22 -70.41 14.61 -16.75
C PHE A 22 -71.52 15.16 -15.85
N ALA A 23 -72.76 15.23 -16.35
CA ALA A 23 -73.92 15.68 -15.58
C ALA A 23 -75.22 15.16 -16.18
N VAL A 24 -76.25 15.00 -15.34
CA VAL A 24 -77.63 14.70 -15.76
C VAL A 24 -78.55 15.77 -15.18
N TYR A 25 -79.43 16.31 -16.01
CA TYR A 25 -80.51 17.18 -15.59
C TYR A 25 -81.85 16.56 -15.96
N SER A 26 -82.76 16.44 -15.00
CA SER A 26 -84.07 15.82 -15.19
C SER A 26 -85.14 16.60 -14.43
N GLN A 27 -86.32 16.73 -15.03
CA GLN A 27 -87.50 17.33 -14.40
C GLN A 27 -88.77 16.62 -14.86
N GLU A 28 -89.82 16.66 -14.05
CA GLU A 28 -91.11 16.03 -14.38
C GLU A 28 -91.82 16.71 -15.55
N GLN A 29 -91.60 18.01 -15.74
CA GLN A 29 -92.18 18.77 -16.84
C GLN A 29 -91.32 18.61 -18.10
N ALA A 30 -91.96 18.49 -19.27
CA ALA A 30 -91.27 18.42 -20.55
C ALA A 30 -90.29 19.61 -20.72
N ILE A 31 -89.00 19.31 -20.90
CA ILE A 31 -87.97 20.32 -21.19
C ILE A 31 -88.14 20.79 -22.64
N ILE A 32 -88.41 19.86 -23.56
CA ILE A 32 -88.59 20.14 -24.99
C ILE A 32 -89.66 19.20 -25.55
N ASN A 33 -90.59 19.77 -26.31
CA ASN A 33 -91.49 19.03 -27.19
C ASN A 33 -91.03 19.26 -28.63
N LYS A 34 -90.50 18.21 -29.29
CA LYS A 34 -90.10 18.30 -30.69
C LYS A 34 -91.20 17.72 -31.58
N ALA A 35 -91.70 18.54 -32.52
CA ALA A 35 -92.61 18.11 -33.58
C ALA A 35 -91.86 17.53 -34.80
N SER A 36 -92.58 16.83 -35.68
CA SER A 36 -92.03 16.05 -36.82
C SER A 36 -91.26 16.88 -37.87
N SER A 37 -91.36 18.21 -37.86
CA SER A 37 -90.72 19.12 -38.84
C SER A 37 -89.85 20.24 -38.24
N THR A 38 -89.55 20.20 -36.95
CA THR A 38 -88.73 21.24 -36.28
C THR A 38 -87.38 20.72 -35.80
N ILE A 39 -86.37 21.61 -35.80
CA ILE A 39 -85.10 21.39 -35.10
C ILE A 39 -85.22 21.89 -33.66
N ALA A 40 -84.75 21.12 -32.70
CA ALA A 40 -84.64 21.56 -31.31
C ALA A 40 -83.26 22.20 -31.09
N LEU A 41 -83.24 23.47 -30.70
CA LEU A 41 -82.04 24.20 -30.30
C LEU A 41 -82.09 24.42 -28.79
N ILE A 42 -81.02 24.05 -28.09
CA ILE A 42 -80.87 24.22 -26.65
C ILE A 42 -79.62 25.05 -26.42
N SER A 43 -79.78 26.22 -25.79
CA SER A 43 -78.68 26.93 -25.14
C SER A 43 -78.70 26.57 -23.66
N SER A 44 -77.58 26.13 -23.11
CA SER A 44 -77.47 25.78 -21.70
C SER A 44 -76.31 26.52 -21.07
N ASP A 45 -76.57 27.25 -19.99
CA ASP A 45 -75.55 27.78 -19.10
C ASP A 45 -75.31 26.80 -17.96
N ILE A 46 -74.05 26.45 -17.72
CA ILE A 46 -73.65 25.55 -16.63
C ILE A 46 -73.05 26.41 -15.52
N ALA A 47 -73.76 26.54 -14.41
CA ALA A 47 -73.25 27.17 -13.21
C ALA A 47 -72.97 26.12 -12.14
N ILE A 48 -71.69 25.94 -11.81
CA ILE A 48 -71.28 25.11 -10.66
C ILE A 48 -71.46 25.96 -9.41
N LYS A 49 -72.61 25.85 -8.75
CA LYS A 49 -72.97 26.69 -7.59
C LYS A 49 -72.18 26.36 -6.34
N THR A 50 -71.90 25.08 -6.11
CA THR A 50 -71.08 24.58 -4.99
C THR A 50 -70.47 23.23 -5.38
N LEU A 51 -69.16 23.09 -5.21
CA LEU A 51 -68.50 21.79 -5.20
C LEU A 51 -68.44 21.34 -3.75
N ASP A 52 -69.09 20.22 -3.43
CA ASP A 52 -68.81 19.56 -2.15
C ASP A 52 -67.41 18.96 -2.25
N THR A 53 -66.44 19.61 -1.61
CA THR A 53 -65.04 19.16 -1.58
C THR A 53 -64.88 17.75 -1.02
N LYS A 54 -65.89 17.21 -0.33
CA LYS A 54 -65.90 15.82 0.15
C LYS A 54 -66.03 14.78 -0.97
N ASN A 55 -66.60 15.15 -2.12
CA ASN A 55 -66.76 14.26 -3.27
C ASN A 55 -65.62 14.37 -4.28
N ILE A 56 -64.62 15.22 -4.00
CA ILE A 56 -63.37 15.28 -4.76
C ILE A 56 -62.40 14.29 -4.12
N THR A 57 -62.47 13.03 -4.52
CA THR A 57 -61.51 12.00 -4.10
C THR A 57 -60.27 12.09 -4.97
N PHE A 58 -59.25 12.80 -4.51
CA PHE A 58 -57.89 12.55 -4.99
C PHE A 58 -57.47 11.20 -4.38
N GLY A 59 -57.18 10.19 -5.20
CA GLY A 59 -56.60 8.94 -4.70
C GLY A 59 -55.28 9.21 -3.95
N ASP A 60 -54.94 8.33 -3.00
CA ASP A 60 -53.76 8.36 -2.10
C ASP A 60 -52.81 9.56 -2.33
N ILE A 61 -53.16 10.71 -1.77
CA ILE A 61 -52.32 11.92 -1.75
C ILE A 61 -51.27 11.88 -0.63
N GLU A 62 -51.17 10.75 0.07
CA GLU A 62 -50.29 10.57 1.21
C GLU A 62 -48.89 10.20 0.69
N PHE A 63 -48.09 11.24 0.37
CA PHE A 63 -46.65 11.09 0.22
C PHE A 63 -46.06 10.76 1.59
N ILE A 64 -46.10 9.48 1.96
CA ILE A 64 -45.30 9.00 3.08
C ILE A 64 -43.85 9.17 2.63
N ASN A 65 -43.14 10.10 3.25
CA ASN A 65 -41.70 10.24 3.16
C ASN A 65 -41.10 9.43 4.31
N PRO A 66 -40.98 8.09 4.19
CA PRO A 66 -40.37 7.30 5.23
C PRO A 66 -38.91 7.74 5.44
N PRO A 67 -38.36 7.55 6.64
CA PRO A 67 -36.93 7.74 6.85
C PRO A 67 -36.13 6.80 5.94
N ALA A 68 -35.02 7.29 5.38
CA ALA A 68 -34.15 6.46 4.54
C ALA A 68 -33.49 5.34 5.37
N THR A 69 -33.37 4.16 4.77
CA THR A 69 -32.57 3.05 5.31
C THR A 69 -31.67 2.49 4.21
N GLU A 70 -30.74 1.58 4.53
CA GLU A 70 -29.88 0.93 3.53
C GLU A 70 -30.66 0.15 2.46
N THR A 71 -31.90 -0.26 2.77
CA THR A 71 -32.74 -1.09 1.90
C THR A 71 -33.99 -0.38 1.40
N VAL A 72 -34.36 0.76 1.99
CA VAL A 72 -35.59 1.51 1.68
C VAL A 72 -35.24 2.95 1.36
N VAL A 73 -35.63 3.40 0.17
CA VAL A 73 -35.52 4.79 -0.22
C VAL A 73 -36.40 5.66 0.69
N GLY A 74 -35.86 6.80 1.13
CA GLY A 74 -36.55 7.69 2.04
C GLY A 74 -35.85 9.04 2.17
N VAL A 75 -36.20 9.79 3.21
CA VAL A 75 -35.58 11.09 3.52
C VAL A 75 -34.58 10.92 4.66
N ALA A 76 -33.36 11.42 4.47
CA ALA A 76 -32.33 11.49 5.51
C ALA A 76 -31.92 12.95 5.76
N ARG A 77 -31.59 13.26 7.01
CA ARG A 77 -31.00 14.56 7.38
C ARG A 77 -29.47 14.48 7.26
N PHE A 78 -28.84 15.61 6.92
CA PHE A 78 -27.38 15.72 7.01
C PHE A 78 -26.90 15.77 8.46
N ALA A 79 -25.85 15.00 8.75
CA ALA A 79 -25.18 14.99 10.04
C ALA A 79 -24.49 16.33 10.35
N ASN A 80 -24.48 16.72 11.63
CA ASN A 80 -23.66 17.81 12.15
C ASN A 80 -22.22 17.33 12.45
N GLU A 81 -21.35 18.22 12.94
CA GLU A 81 -19.94 17.87 13.16
C GLU A 81 -19.74 16.86 14.28
N GLN A 82 -20.49 17.01 15.37
CA GLN A 82 -20.44 16.13 16.53
C GLN A 82 -20.93 14.71 16.19
N GLU A 83 -22.00 14.61 15.39
CA GLU A 83 -22.55 13.34 14.89
C GLU A 83 -21.55 12.62 13.98
N ILE A 84 -20.85 13.34 13.11
CA ILE A 84 -19.82 12.76 12.22
C ILE A 84 -18.59 12.31 12.99
N GLU A 85 -18.16 13.07 14.00
CA GLU A 85 -17.01 12.71 14.84
C GLU A 85 -17.31 11.53 15.76
N ALA A 86 -18.55 11.41 16.26
CA ALA A 86 -19.00 10.25 17.03
C ALA A 86 -19.17 9.00 16.17
N GLY A 87 -19.72 9.15 14.96
CA GLY A 87 -19.86 8.04 13.99
C GLY A 87 -20.77 6.89 14.48
N THR A 88 -21.78 7.20 15.29
CA THR A 88 -22.64 6.18 15.94
C THR A 88 -24.00 5.98 15.28
N ASP A 89 -24.41 6.87 14.37
CA ASP A 89 -25.74 6.87 13.75
C ASP A 89 -25.64 6.72 12.23
N ASP A 90 -26.07 5.57 11.73
CA ASP A 90 -26.04 5.20 10.31
C ASP A 90 -27.19 5.81 9.50
N SER A 91 -28.18 6.43 10.15
CA SER A 91 -29.34 7.04 9.46
C SER A 91 -29.07 8.43 8.88
N LEU A 92 -27.89 9.00 9.15
CA LEU A 92 -27.54 10.36 8.78
C LEU A 92 -26.65 10.42 7.53
N ALA A 93 -26.94 11.37 6.64
CA ALA A 93 -26.13 11.59 5.44
C ALA A 93 -24.94 12.53 5.71
N VAL A 94 -23.80 12.29 5.05
CA VAL A 94 -22.64 13.18 5.09
C VAL A 94 -22.62 14.08 3.86
N SER A 95 -22.46 15.40 4.04
CA SER A 95 -22.32 16.35 2.93
C SER A 95 -20.89 16.39 2.37
N ALA A 96 -20.73 16.78 1.09
CA ALA A 96 -19.42 16.85 0.44
C ALA A 96 -18.41 17.75 1.18
N LYS A 97 -18.86 18.88 1.76
CA LYS A 97 -18.02 19.77 2.57
C LYS A 97 -17.46 19.05 3.81
N ARG A 98 -18.31 18.31 4.50
CA ARG A 98 -17.94 17.59 5.74
C ARG A 98 -17.04 16.41 5.44
N LEU A 99 -17.30 15.68 4.36
CA LEU A 99 -16.42 14.61 3.89
C LEU A 99 -15.02 15.15 3.57
N LYS A 100 -14.91 16.28 2.87
CA LYS A 100 -13.61 16.92 2.59
C LYS A 100 -12.90 17.33 3.89
N GLN A 101 -13.62 17.87 4.87
CA GLN A 101 -13.05 18.22 6.18
C GLN A 101 -12.53 16.98 6.93
N ALA A 102 -13.28 15.88 6.96
CA ALA A 102 -12.87 14.64 7.60
C ALA A 102 -11.59 14.07 6.95
N ILE A 103 -11.50 14.10 5.62
CA ILE A 103 -10.30 13.65 4.89
C ILE A 103 -9.09 14.53 5.21
N VAL A 104 -9.25 15.86 5.28
CA VAL A 104 -8.15 16.78 5.64
C VAL A 104 -7.71 16.55 7.10
N LYS A 105 -8.66 16.37 8.03
CA LYS A 105 -8.37 16.01 9.42
C LYS A 105 -7.58 14.69 9.49
N HIS A 106 -7.97 13.69 8.70
CA HIS A 106 -7.28 12.41 8.63
C HIS A 106 -5.85 12.53 8.04
N GLU A 107 -5.67 13.31 6.97
CA GLU A 107 -4.36 13.56 6.35
C GLU A 107 -3.37 14.21 7.32
N GLN A 108 -3.86 15.12 8.17
CA GLN A 108 -3.05 15.78 9.21
C GLN A 108 -2.80 14.89 10.43
N SER A 109 -3.60 13.84 10.60
CA SER A 109 -3.47 12.89 11.69
C SER A 109 -2.37 11.87 11.41
N ARG A 110 -1.72 11.42 12.48
CA ARG A 110 -0.79 10.28 12.48
C ARG A 110 -1.38 9.06 13.19
N ASN A 111 -2.69 9.06 13.42
CA ASN A 111 -3.42 7.98 14.08
C ASN A 111 -3.60 6.79 13.13
N HIS A 112 -2.51 6.07 12.91
CA HIS A 112 -2.45 4.83 12.16
C HIS A 112 -1.56 3.86 12.95
N PRO A 113 -1.82 2.55 12.94
CA PRO A 113 -0.98 1.59 13.62
C PRO A 113 0.48 1.66 13.16
N ASP A 114 1.40 1.36 14.07
CA ASP A 114 2.81 1.19 13.78
C ASP A 114 3.03 -0.05 12.91
N ALA A 115 4.08 -0.02 12.09
CA ALA A 115 4.44 -1.16 11.25
C ALA A 115 5.04 -2.27 12.11
N THR A 116 4.81 -3.50 11.68
CA THR A 116 5.44 -4.71 12.24
C THR A 116 6.07 -5.51 11.10
N LEU A 117 6.73 -6.61 11.45
CA LEU A 117 7.29 -7.54 10.46
C LEU A 117 6.22 -8.23 9.60
N THR A 118 4.95 -8.19 10.03
CA THR A 118 3.83 -8.87 9.36
C THR A 118 2.72 -7.93 8.89
N SER A 119 2.66 -6.71 9.42
CA SER A 119 1.61 -5.74 9.14
C SER A 119 2.20 -4.38 8.77
N LYS A 120 1.64 -3.75 7.73
CA LYS A 120 2.04 -2.42 7.31
C LYS A 120 1.59 -1.36 8.32
N GLY A 121 2.38 -0.31 8.50
CA GLY A 121 2.07 0.80 9.40
C GLY A 121 3.13 1.91 9.33
N PHE A 122 3.13 2.81 10.30
CA PHE A 122 4.15 3.86 10.40
C PHE A 122 5.40 3.40 11.17
N VAL A 123 6.55 3.98 10.84
CA VAL A 123 7.84 3.67 11.47
C VAL A 123 8.56 4.98 11.77
N GLN A 124 9.22 5.06 12.92
CA GLN A 124 10.13 6.15 13.24
C GLN A 124 11.56 5.82 12.79
N LEU A 125 12.26 6.82 12.28
CA LEU A 125 13.63 6.65 11.77
C LEU A 125 14.65 6.79 12.90
N SER A 126 15.65 5.92 12.91
CA SER A 126 16.80 5.98 13.81
C SER A 126 18.10 6.05 13.02
N SER A 127 19.01 6.92 13.46
CA SER A 127 20.37 7.02 12.90
C SER A 127 21.44 6.35 13.77
N ALA A 128 21.04 5.57 14.78
CA ALA A 128 21.98 4.80 15.60
C ALA A 128 22.50 3.58 14.82
N THR A 129 23.81 3.29 14.94
CA THR A 129 24.47 2.18 14.24
C THR A 129 24.48 0.87 15.03
N ASN A 130 23.96 0.89 16.26
CA ASN A 130 23.95 -0.24 17.21
C ASN A 130 22.59 -0.40 17.92
N SER A 131 21.51 0.10 17.33
CA SER A 131 20.17 -0.02 17.92
C SER A 131 19.69 -1.48 17.87
N ALA A 132 19.08 -1.94 18.96
CA ALA A 132 18.41 -3.24 19.04
C ALA A 132 16.88 -3.14 18.83
N SER A 133 16.38 -1.97 18.42
CA SER A 133 14.94 -1.77 18.21
C SER A 133 14.46 -2.47 16.93
N GLU A 134 13.36 -3.21 17.05
CA GLU A 134 12.65 -3.82 15.91
C GLU A 134 11.52 -2.93 15.36
N THR A 135 11.25 -1.79 16.02
CA THR A 135 10.15 -0.86 15.66
C THR A 135 10.65 0.40 14.96
N LEU A 136 11.96 0.57 14.83
CA LEU A 136 12.59 1.73 14.20
C LEU A 136 13.29 1.32 12.90
N ALA A 137 13.17 2.14 11.86
CA ALA A 137 13.88 1.93 10.61
C ALA A 137 15.23 2.66 10.61
N ALA A 138 16.26 2.00 10.10
CA ALA A 138 17.59 2.60 9.94
C ALA A 138 17.58 3.67 8.84
N THR A 139 18.21 4.82 9.10
CA THR A 139 18.43 5.83 8.06
C THR A 139 19.62 5.47 7.16
N PRO A 140 19.69 6.03 5.94
CA PRO A 140 20.89 5.94 5.10
C PRO A 140 22.16 6.41 5.83
N LYS A 141 22.04 7.37 6.76
CA LYS A 141 23.15 7.83 7.62
C LYS A 141 23.67 6.71 8.52
N ALA A 142 22.79 5.98 9.21
CA ALA A 142 23.20 4.82 10.02
C ALA A 142 23.85 3.74 9.17
N VAL A 143 23.24 3.40 8.02
CA VAL A 143 23.77 2.38 7.10
C VAL A 143 25.15 2.79 6.59
N LYS A 144 25.33 4.05 6.18
CA LYS A 144 26.62 4.56 5.71
C LYS A 144 27.67 4.53 6.82
N ALA A 145 27.35 4.97 8.02
CA ALA A 145 28.28 4.93 9.15
C ALA A 145 28.70 3.50 9.52
N ALA A 146 27.77 2.53 9.50
CA ALA A 146 28.07 1.13 9.70
C ALA A 146 28.95 0.55 8.57
N TYR A 147 28.68 0.93 7.32
CA TYR A 147 29.49 0.55 6.17
C TYR A 147 30.92 1.11 6.26
N ASP A 148 31.07 2.40 6.57
CA ASP A 148 32.38 3.05 6.70
C ASP A 148 33.19 2.41 7.83
N LEU A 149 32.55 2.09 8.96
CA LEU A 149 33.18 1.37 10.07
C LEU A 149 33.64 -0.04 9.66
N ALA A 150 32.83 -0.76 8.90
CA ALA A 150 33.18 -2.08 8.39
C ALA A 150 34.35 -2.00 7.38
N ASN A 151 34.31 -1.04 6.46
CA ASN A 151 35.36 -0.82 5.48
C ASN A 151 36.68 -0.39 6.13
N ALA A 152 36.63 0.43 7.19
CA ALA A 152 37.80 0.80 7.99
C ALA A 152 38.39 -0.37 8.81
N LYS A 153 37.57 -1.38 9.18
CA LYS A 153 38.12 -2.63 9.75
C LYS A 153 38.85 -3.48 8.71
N TYR A 154 38.50 -3.33 7.42
CA TYR A 154 39.18 -4.00 6.33
C TYR A 154 40.49 -3.30 5.90
N THR A 155 40.71 -2.03 6.28
CA THR A 155 42.07 -1.47 6.35
C THR A 155 42.78 -2.10 7.53
N ALA A 156 43.21 -3.33 7.31
CA ALA A 156 43.76 -4.19 8.32
C ALA A 156 45.06 -3.61 8.89
N GLN A 157 45.16 -3.69 10.21
CA GLN A 157 46.40 -3.38 10.90
C GLN A 157 47.49 -4.34 10.41
N ASP A 158 48.68 -3.81 10.17
CA ASP A 158 49.83 -4.63 9.83
C ASP A 158 50.06 -5.68 10.92
N ALA A 159 50.34 -6.91 10.50
CA ALA A 159 50.75 -7.93 11.43
C ALA A 159 52.11 -7.57 12.02
N THR A 160 52.25 -7.82 13.30
CA THR A 160 53.55 -7.79 13.98
C THR A 160 53.78 -9.15 14.62
N THR A 161 54.99 -9.39 15.10
CA THR A 161 55.31 -10.61 15.86
C THR A 161 54.49 -10.73 17.16
N ALA A 162 53.91 -9.63 17.65
CA ALA A 162 53.08 -9.59 18.85
C ALA A 162 51.56 -9.49 18.57
N ARG A 163 51.15 -9.20 17.33
CA ARG A 163 49.75 -8.92 16.99
C ARG A 163 49.40 -9.46 15.60
N LYS A 164 48.31 -10.24 15.54
CA LYS A 164 47.74 -10.71 14.27
C LYS A 164 47.30 -9.53 13.40
N GLY A 165 47.57 -9.60 12.10
CA GLY A 165 47.23 -8.57 11.12
C GLY A 165 47.41 -9.07 9.68
N ILE A 166 47.45 -8.16 8.71
CA ILE A 166 47.79 -8.48 7.32
C ILE A 166 49.27 -8.23 7.05
N VAL A 167 49.86 -8.98 6.11
CA VAL A 167 51.23 -8.79 5.63
C VAL A 167 51.26 -8.88 4.12
N GLN A 168 52.15 -8.13 3.47
CA GLN A 168 52.38 -8.31 2.04
C GLN A 168 53.31 -9.50 1.79
N LEU A 169 53.16 -10.15 0.65
CA LEU A 169 53.97 -11.31 0.27
C LEU A 169 55.19 -10.88 -0.55
N SER A 170 56.36 -11.42 -0.23
CA SER A 170 57.59 -11.19 -0.99
C SER A 170 58.16 -12.49 -1.58
N SER A 171 58.68 -12.38 -2.80
CA SER A 171 59.40 -13.47 -3.49
C SER A 171 60.93 -13.29 -3.47
N ALA A 172 61.46 -12.30 -2.77
CA ALA A 172 62.90 -12.09 -2.63
C ALA A 172 63.52 -13.13 -1.68
N THR A 173 64.71 -13.63 -2.01
CA THR A 173 65.43 -14.65 -1.22
C THR A 173 66.46 -14.05 -0.25
N ASN A 174 66.68 -12.73 -0.32
CA ASN A 174 67.65 -11.98 0.49
C ASN A 174 67.00 -10.81 1.25
N SER A 175 65.66 -10.82 1.39
CA SER A 175 64.94 -9.76 2.09
C SER A 175 65.19 -9.82 3.59
N THR A 176 65.51 -8.67 4.20
CA THR A 176 65.60 -8.48 5.65
C THR A 176 64.34 -7.86 6.26
N SER A 177 63.27 -7.68 5.47
CA SER A 177 62.04 -7.07 5.93
C SER A 177 61.30 -7.96 6.95
N GLU A 178 60.91 -7.36 8.08
CA GLU A 178 60.06 -7.99 9.10
C GLU A 178 58.56 -7.77 8.85
N THR A 179 58.20 -6.97 7.84
CA THR A 179 56.79 -6.63 7.51
C THR A 179 56.24 -7.44 6.34
N LEU A 180 57.07 -8.27 5.70
CA LEU A 180 56.71 -9.08 4.54
C LEU A 180 56.80 -10.57 4.88
N ALA A 181 55.82 -11.36 4.43
CA ALA A 181 55.89 -12.81 4.52
C ALA A 181 56.54 -13.42 3.26
N ALA A 182 57.42 -14.41 3.45
CA ALA A 182 58.04 -15.13 2.36
C ALA A 182 57.03 -16.03 1.62
N THR A 183 57.02 -15.98 0.29
CA THR A 183 56.23 -16.90 -0.54
C THR A 183 56.91 -18.28 -0.64
N PRO A 184 56.16 -19.36 -0.93
CA PRO A 184 56.76 -20.66 -1.25
C PRO A 184 57.80 -20.60 -2.37
N LYS A 185 57.65 -19.66 -3.32
CA LYS A 185 58.63 -19.38 -4.39
C LYS A 185 59.96 -18.90 -3.83
N ALA A 186 59.97 -17.94 -2.91
CA ALA A 186 61.19 -17.47 -2.24
C ALA A 186 61.85 -18.61 -1.44
N VAL A 187 61.06 -19.35 -0.67
CA VAL A 187 61.57 -20.45 0.17
C VAL A 187 62.21 -21.54 -0.71
N LYS A 188 61.55 -21.90 -1.82
CA LYS A 188 62.08 -22.89 -2.77
C LYS A 188 63.37 -22.40 -3.45
N ALA A 189 63.39 -21.15 -3.91
CA ALA A 189 64.57 -20.59 -4.56
C ALA A 189 65.78 -20.50 -3.62
N ALA A 190 65.57 -20.14 -2.34
CA ALA A 190 66.62 -20.14 -1.33
C ALA A 190 67.11 -21.57 -1.03
N TYR A 191 66.20 -22.55 -0.95
CA TYR A 191 66.54 -23.95 -0.77
C TYR A 191 67.37 -24.51 -1.93
N ASP A 192 66.95 -24.27 -3.17
CA ASP A 192 67.66 -24.73 -4.37
C ASP A 192 69.07 -24.11 -4.47
N LEU A 193 69.21 -22.83 -4.12
CA LEU A 193 70.51 -22.16 -4.04
C LEU A 193 71.42 -22.79 -2.97
N ALA A 194 70.88 -23.07 -1.78
CA ALA A 194 71.63 -23.72 -0.71
C ALA A 194 72.05 -25.15 -1.08
N ALA A 195 71.13 -25.94 -1.65
CA ALA A 195 71.41 -27.30 -2.10
C ALA A 195 72.50 -27.32 -3.20
N GLY A 196 72.49 -26.35 -4.12
CA GLY A 196 73.53 -26.22 -5.15
C GLY A 196 74.89 -25.71 -4.65
N LYS A 197 74.96 -25.11 -3.46
CA LYS A 197 76.20 -24.62 -2.85
C LYS A 197 76.80 -25.60 -1.84
N ALA A 198 76.03 -26.57 -1.37
CA ALA A 198 76.53 -27.64 -0.50
C ALA A 198 77.33 -28.64 -1.35
N PRO A 199 78.65 -28.82 -1.11
CA PRO A 199 79.42 -29.84 -1.82
C PRO A 199 78.91 -31.23 -1.42
N SER A 200 78.52 -32.06 -2.39
CA SER A 200 78.08 -33.45 -2.14
C SER A 200 79.18 -34.30 -1.48
N ASN A 201 80.43 -33.88 -1.62
CA ASN A 201 81.59 -34.35 -0.88
C ASN A 201 82.54 -33.17 -0.68
N HIS A 202 82.98 -32.93 0.55
CA HIS A 202 84.07 -32.00 0.81
C HIS A 202 85.21 -32.75 1.49
N THR A 203 86.44 -32.38 1.15
CA THR A 203 87.65 -32.94 1.74
C THR A 203 88.27 -31.92 2.67
N HIS A 204 88.56 -32.31 3.90
CA HIS A 204 89.41 -31.53 4.81
C HIS A 204 90.81 -32.16 4.83
N SER A 205 91.87 -31.33 4.88
CA SER A 205 93.18 -31.85 5.27
C SER A 205 93.15 -32.23 6.74
N TRP A 206 93.86 -33.30 7.12
CA TRP A 206 93.90 -33.83 8.49
C TRP A 206 94.25 -32.75 9.54
N GLU A 207 95.16 -31.84 9.17
CA GLU A 207 95.61 -30.72 10.02
C GLU A 207 94.52 -29.68 10.31
N GLN A 208 93.43 -29.65 9.53
CA GLN A 208 92.33 -28.70 9.67
C GLN A 208 91.18 -29.22 10.55
N ILE A 209 91.30 -30.45 11.07
CA ILE A 209 90.29 -31.10 11.92
C ILE A 209 90.68 -30.93 13.39
N THR A 210 90.24 -29.84 14.03
CA THR A 210 90.71 -29.44 15.37
C THR A 210 89.96 -30.03 16.56
N ASN A 211 88.95 -30.89 16.34
CA ASN A 211 88.22 -31.58 17.42
C ASN A 211 87.65 -32.93 16.97
N CYS A 212 88.47 -33.76 16.32
CA CYS A 212 88.10 -35.15 16.12
C CYS A 212 88.04 -35.83 17.50
N ALA A 213 86.88 -36.30 17.94
CA ALA A 213 86.81 -37.22 19.07
C ALA A 213 87.63 -38.46 18.69
N CYS A 214 88.77 -38.67 19.35
CA CYS A 214 89.65 -39.81 19.14
C CYS A 214 88.98 -41.10 19.61
N SER A 215 88.02 -41.63 18.86
CA SER A 215 87.49 -42.99 19.06
C SER A 215 86.91 -43.60 17.78
N PHE A 216 87.47 -43.29 16.62
CA PHE A 216 87.18 -44.03 15.39
C PHE A 216 88.48 -44.65 14.88
N THR A 217 88.63 -45.95 15.06
CA THR A 217 89.83 -46.74 14.76
C THR A 217 90.19 -46.78 13.26
N ASP A 218 89.32 -46.30 12.37
CA ASP A 218 89.50 -46.48 10.91
C ASP A 218 90.02 -45.24 10.15
N CYS A 219 90.52 -44.19 10.83
CA CYS A 219 91.23 -43.09 10.15
C CYS A 219 92.71 -43.42 9.84
N LYS A 220 93.03 -44.66 9.48
CA LYS A 220 94.35 -45.05 8.92
C LYS A 220 94.16 -45.55 7.50
N GLY A 221 94.21 -44.63 6.54
CA GLY A 221 94.17 -44.95 5.12
C GLY A 221 94.98 -43.98 4.27
N ASN A 222 96.24 -44.35 4.02
CA ASN A 222 97.17 -43.86 3.00
C ASN A 222 97.57 -42.37 2.99
N ASN A 223 98.68 -42.09 3.67
CA ASN A 223 99.71 -41.25 3.08
C ASN A 223 101.01 -42.08 2.98
N SER A 224 101.08 -42.90 1.93
CA SER A 224 102.28 -43.66 1.57
C SER A 224 103.01 -42.90 0.47
N ALA A 225 103.90 -41.98 0.87
CA ALA A 225 105.00 -41.53 0.04
C ALA A 225 106.28 -42.14 0.64
N GLN A 226 106.92 -42.99 -0.18
CA GLN A 226 108.13 -43.80 0.05
C GLN A 226 107.94 -45.14 0.75
#